data_AF-A0A936AFN1-F1
#
_entry.id   AF-A0A936AFN1-F1
#
_cell.length_a   1.000
_cell.length_b   1.000
_cell.length_c   1.000
_cell.angle_alpha   90.00
_cell.angle_beta   90.00
_cell.angle_gamma   90.00
#
_symmetry.space_group_name_H-M   'P 1'
#
loop_
_entity.id
_entity.type
_entity.pdbx_description
1 polymer ?
#
loop_
_entity_poly.entity_id
_entity_poly.type
_entity_poly.pdbx_seq_one_letter_code
_entity_poly.pdbx_strand_id
1 'polypeptide(L)'
;MKKYNLIKKLQKKGWQVINNQDNLSVKIIPVNKFCLWDFVSRDEEYVTGTEMLNRGKKCNALFSYKQALSLISNSQLIPKEWENYKIVFPGALWNSRFGELHCLYIYHDVKWHMSLYWLSYDFHHNCRFLVVN
;
A
#
# COMPACT_ATOMS: atom_id res chain seq x y z
N MET A 1 12.55 -18.83 -7.62
CA MET A 1 12.62 -17.67 -6.71
C MET A 1 11.47 -17.79 -5.70
N LYS A 2 11.74 -18.02 -4.41
CA LYS A 2 10.71 -18.30 -3.38
C LYS A 2 9.76 -17.09 -3.23
N LYS A 3 8.47 -17.28 -3.51
CA LYS A 3 7.41 -16.26 -3.37
C LYS A 3 7.46 -15.65 -1.96
N TYR A 4 7.85 -14.39 -1.93
CA TYR A 4 7.79 -13.36 -0.89
C TYR A 4 7.32 -13.81 0.49
N ASN A 5 8.31 -14.14 1.33
CA ASN A 5 8.12 -14.21 2.78
C ASN A 5 8.48 -12.87 3.45
N LEU A 6 8.04 -11.75 2.85
CA LEU A 6 8.35 -10.39 3.34
C LEU A 6 7.89 -10.24 4.78
N ILE A 7 6.68 -10.71 5.11
CA ILE A 7 6.15 -10.75 6.48
C ILE A 7 7.13 -11.45 7.43
N LYS A 8 7.50 -12.72 7.19
CA LYS A 8 8.37 -13.42 8.15
C LYS A 8 9.77 -12.80 8.19
N LYS A 9 10.25 -12.20 7.10
CA LYS A 9 11.53 -11.47 7.09
C LYS A 9 11.44 -10.21 7.97
N LEU A 10 10.36 -9.46 7.88
CA LEU A 10 10.10 -8.28 8.70
C LEU A 10 9.92 -8.67 10.17
N GLN A 11 9.10 -9.68 10.46
CA GLN A 11 8.89 -10.21 11.82
C GLN A 11 10.19 -10.71 12.45
N LYS A 12 11.04 -11.44 11.71
CA LYS A 12 12.38 -11.84 12.17
C LYS A 12 13.30 -10.66 12.49
N LYS A 13 13.03 -9.48 11.91
CA LYS A 13 13.74 -8.23 12.19
C LYS A 13 13.08 -7.41 13.31
N GLY A 14 12.08 -7.96 14.00
CA GLY A 14 11.38 -7.30 15.09
C GLY A 14 10.26 -6.35 14.65
N TRP A 15 9.85 -6.39 13.39
CA TRP A 15 8.73 -5.58 12.90
C TRP A 15 7.39 -6.24 13.26
N GLN A 16 6.40 -5.41 13.59
CA GLN A 16 5.07 -5.86 13.99
C GLN A 16 4.01 -5.33 13.03
N VAL A 17 3.01 -6.16 12.71
CA VAL A 17 1.85 -5.71 11.93
C VAL A 17 0.89 -5.00 12.89
N ILE A 18 0.48 -3.79 12.55
CA ILE A 18 -0.38 -2.97 13.43
C ILE A 18 -1.86 -3.23 13.13
N ASN A 19 -2.19 -3.39 11.85
CA ASN A 19 -3.57 -3.53 11.42
C ASN A 19 -3.74 -4.86 10.69
N ASN A 20 -4.13 -5.89 11.45
CA ASN A 20 -4.32 -7.23 10.91
C ASN A 20 -5.79 -7.42 10.49
N GLN A 21 -6.26 -6.61 9.53
CA GLN A 21 -7.52 -6.92 8.82
C GLN A 21 -7.45 -8.29 8.10
N ASP A 22 -6.26 -8.91 8.04
CA ASP A 22 -6.02 -10.26 7.53
C ASP A 22 -6.74 -11.39 8.31
N ASN A 23 -7.29 -11.12 9.50
CA ASN A 23 -8.11 -12.08 10.26
C ASN A 23 -9.58 -12.14 9.80
N LEU A 24 -10.04 -11.18 9.01
CA LEU A 24 -11.30 -11.30 8.28
C LEU A 24 -11.00 -12.01 6.97
N SER A 25 -11.92 -12.85 6.49
CA SER A 25 -11.88 -13.48 5.17
C SER A 25 -12.04 -12.41 4.07
N VAL A 26 -11.09 -11.48 3.98
CA VAL A 26 -11.09 -10.40 3.00
C VAL A 26 -10.91 -11.05 1.62
N LYS A 27 -12.00 -11.07 0.86
CA LYS A 27 -12.01 -11.51 -0.52
C LYS A 27 -11.02 -10.65 -1.30
N ILE A 28 -10.04 -11.31 -1.91
CA ILE A 28 -9.08 -10.64 -2.79
C ILE A 28 -9.84 -10.12 -4.01
N ILE A 29 -9.71 -8.82 -4.26
CA ILE A 29 -10.38 -8.15 -5.35
C ILE A 29 -9.47 -8.24 -6.60
N PRO A 30 -10.02 -8.63 -7.77
CA PRO A 30 -9.29 -8.66 -9.03
C PRO A 30 -8.77 -7.27 -9.44
N VAL A 31 -7.62 -7.22 -10.13
CA VAL A 31 -6.97 -5.95 -10.52
C VAL A 31 -7.89 -5.06 -11.36
N ASN A 32 -8.67 -5.64 -12.26
CA ASN A 32 -9.60 -4.92 -13.15
C ASN A 32 -10.83 -4.31 -12.44
N LYS A 33 -10.99 -4.55 -11.13
CA LYS A 33 -12.04 -3.92 -10.31
C LYS A 33 -11.55 -2.69 -9.57
N PHE A 34 -10.27 -2.36 -9.69
CA PHE A 34 -9.70 -1.19 -9.06
C PHE A 34 -9.52 -0.04 -10.04
N CYS A 35 -9.59 1.17 -9.52
CA CYS A 35 -9.04 2.36 -10.13
C CYS A 35 -8.08 3.06 -9.17
N LEU A 36 -7.22 3.93 -9.72
CA LEU A 36 -6.36 4.79 -8.91
C LEU A 36 -7.14 6.01 -8.44
N TRP A 37 -6.99 6.35 -7.16
CA TRP A 37 -7.57 7.53 -6.57
C TRP A 37 -6.48 8.52 -6.15
N ASP A 38 -6.66 9.78 -6.58
CA ASP A 38 -5.84 10.92 -6.16
C ASP A 38 -6.19 11.28 -4.72
N PHE A 39 -5.30 10.96 -3.77
CA PHE A 39 -5.50 11.35 -2.37
C PHE A 39 -4.73 12.60 -1.98
N VAL A 40 -3.90 13.15 -2.87
CA VAL A 40 -3.30 14.49 -2.74
C VAL A 40 -4.03 15.38 -3.73
N SER A 41 -4.80 16.34 -3.22
CA SER A 41 -5.63 17.23 -4.05
C SER A 41 -4.74 18.14 -4.88
N ARG A 42 -5.24 18.67 -6.00
CA ARG A 42 -4.45 19.53 -6.91
C ARG A 42 -3.87 20.78 -6.25
N ASP A 43 -4.57 21.31 -5.24
CA ASP A 43 -4.17 22.51 -4.51
C ASP A 43 -3.23 22.20 -3.32
N GLU A 44 -2.87 20.93 -3.12
CA GLU A 44 -2.00 20.48 -2.02
C GLU A 44 -0.66 20.02 -2.56
N GLU A 45 0.45 20.58 -2.08
CA GLU A 45 1.80 20.12 -2.45
C GLU A 45 2.09 18.70 -1.93
N TYR A 46 1.56 18.40 -0.74
CA TYR A 46 1.72 17.10 -0.09
C TYR A 46 0.64 16.85 0.97
N VAL A 47 0.57 15.60 1.43
CA VAL A 47 -0.29 15.16 2.52
C VAL A 47 0.54 14.39 3.54
N THR A 48 0.34 14.66 4.83
CA THR A 48 1.03 13.95 5.92
C THR A 48 0.53 12.51 6.03
N GLY A 49 1.32 11.61 6.63
CA GLY A 49 0.89 10.22 6.82
C GLY A 49 -0.43 10.07 7.59
N THR A 50 -0.66 10.87 8.64
CA THR A 50 -1.93 10.85 9.38
C THR A 50 -3.11 11.21 8.50
N GLU A 51 -2.98 12.25 7.68
CA GLU A 51 -4.06 12.67 6.79
C GLU A 51 -4.26 11.67 5.64
N MET A 52 -3.18 11.08 5.12
CA MET A 52 -3.23 9.96 4.17
C MET A 52 -4.05 8.79 4.75
N LEU A 53 -3.82 8.40 6.01
CA LEU A 53 -4.62 7.35 6.66
C LEU A 53 -6.10 7.73 6.80
N ASN A 54 -6.38 8.98 7.17
CA ASN A 54 -7.76 9.47 7.28
C ASN A 54 -8.49 9.43 5.95
N ARG A 55 -7.84 9.86 4.86
CA ARG A 55 -8.39 9.79 3.51
C ARG A 55 -8.59 8.36 3.06
N GLY A 56 -7.64 7.46 3.34
CA GLY A 56 -7.77 6.03 3.07
C GLY A 56 -9.00 5.41 3.74
N LYS A 57 -9.30 5.80 4.99
CA LYS A 57 -10.52 5.38 5.69
C LYS A 57 -11.79 5.91 5.01
N LYS A 58 -11.81 7.21 4.67
CA LYS A 58 -12.97 7.88 4.05
C LYS A 58 -13.35 7.27 2.69
N CYS A 59 -12.37 6.85 1.90
CA CYS A 59 -12.60 6.25 0.57
C CYS A 59 -12.59 4.71 0.57
N ASN A 60 -12.59 4.07 1.75
CA ASN A 60 -12.55 2.61 1.89
C ASN A 60 -11.36 1.94 1.16
N ALA A 61 -10.20 2.62 1.13
CA ALA A 61 -8.96 2.13 0.53
C ALA A 61 -8.07 1.35 1.51
N LEU A 62 -8.65 0.77 2.56
CA LEU A 62 -7.92 0.08 3.65
C LEU A 62 -7.49 -1.35 3.26
N PHE A 63 -6.94 -1.52 2.06
CA PHE A 63 -6.52 -2.84 1.59
C PHE A 63 -5.32 -3.37 2.39
N SER A 64 -5.38 -4.67 2.68
CA SER A 64 -4.35 -5.35 3.47
C SER A 64 -3.14 -5.74 2.64
N TYR A 65 -2.10 -6.24 3.32
CA TYR A 65 -0.91 -6.80 2.67
C TYR A 65 -1.26 -7.94 1.70
N LYS A 66 -2.29 -8.76 1.98
CA LYS A 66 -2.71 -9.84 1.08
C LYS A 66 -3.18 -9.29 -0.28
N GLN A 67 -3.88 -8.16 -0.29
CA GLN A 67 -4.31 -7.51 -1.52
C GLN A 67 -3.09 -7.01 -2.31
N ALA A 68 -2.14 -6.33 -1.64
CA ALA A 68 -0.90 -5.88 -2.28
C ALA A 68 -0.07 -7.04 -2.85
N LEU A 69 0.00 -8.16 -2.14
CA LEU A 69 0.64 -9.38 -2.65
C LEU A 69 -0.05 -9.94 -3.89
N SER A 70 -1.39 -9.92 -3.91
CA SER A 70 -2.16 -10.36 -5.07
C SER A 70 -1.85 -9.52 -6.29
N LEU A 71 -1.76 -8.19 -6.13
CA LEU A 71 -1.36 -7.27 -7.21
C LEU A 71 0.04 -7.59 -7.72
N ILE A 72 1.05 -7.70 -6.86
CA ILE A 72 2.42 -8.03 -7.29
C ILE A 72 2.48 -9.41 -7.98
N SER A 73 1.76 -10.40 -7.45
CA SER A 73 1.74 -11.76 -8.00
C SER A 73 1.05 -11.86 -9.36
N ASN A 74 0.19 -10.88 -9.68
CA ASN A 74 -0.49 -10.74 -10.95
C ASN A 74 -0.10 -9.43 -11.64
N SER A 75 1.17 -9.03 -11.50
CA SER A 75 1.68 -7.74 -11.99
C SER A 75 1.50 -7.53 -13.49
N GLN A 76 1.44 -8.61 -14.27
CA GLN A 76 1.12 -8.57 -15.70
C GLN A 76 -0.30 -8.08 -16.02
N LEU A 77 -1.19 -8.05 -15.03
CA LEU A 77 -2.56 -7.55 -15.15
C LEU A 77 -2.69 -6.10 -14.67
N ILE A 78 -1.63 -5.51 -14.11
CA ILE A 78 -1.65 -4.12 -13.67
C ILE A 78 -1.60 -3.23 -14.90
N PRO A 79 -2.52 -2.24 -15.04
CA PRO A 79 -2.49 -1.32 -16.17
C PRO A 79 -1.15 -0.57 -16.25
N LYS A 80 -0.61 -0.43 -17.46
CA LYS A 80 0.70 0.22 -17.67
C LYS A 80 0.72 1.67 -17.22
N GLU A 81 -0.40 2.37 -17.32
CA GLU A 81 -0.54 3.74 -16.84
C GLU A 81 -0.29 3.87 -15.33
N TRP A 82 -0.41 2.78 -14.55
CA TRP A 82 -0.16 2.80 -13.12
C TRP A 82 1.33 2.79 -12.77
N GLU A 83 2.21 2.44 -13.71
CA GLU A 83 3.66 2.35 -13.50
C GLU A 83 4.28 3.69 -13.07
N ASN A 84 3.62 4.81 -13.37
CA ASN A 84 4.05 6.15 -12.98
C ASN A 84 3.77 6.50 -11.50
N TYR A 85 3.08 5.62 -10.76
CA TYR A 85 2.58 5.92 -9.42
C TYR A 85 3.11 4.98 -8.35
N LYS A 86 3.28 5.53 -7.15
CA LYS A 86 3.42 4.76 -5.91
C LYS A 86 2.03 4.44 -5.39
N ILE A 87 1.64 3.18 -5.43
CA ILE A 87 0.34 2.73 -4.95
C ILE A 87 0.46 2.39 -3.46
N VAL A 88 -0.19 3.19 -2.62
CA VAL A 88 -0.10 3.14 -1.15
C VAL A 88 -1.26 2.31 -0.59
N PHE A 89 -0.97 1.53 0.46
CA PHE A 89 -1.94 0.68 1.16
C PHE A 89 -2.10 1.15 2.63
N PRO A 90 -3.03 2.08 2.90
CA PRO A 90 -3.29 2.60 4.25
C PRO A 90 -3.69 1.54 5.27
N GLY A 91 -4.27 0.42 4.80
CA GLY A 91 -4.66 -0.71 5.66
C GLY A 91 -3.50 -1.63 6.05
N ALA A 92 -2.37 -1.56 5.34
CA ALA A 92 -1.23 -2.45 5.54
C ALA A 92 -0.13 -1.74 6.36
N LEU A 93 -0.39 -1.55 7.65
CA LEU A 93 0.49 -0.82 8.56
C LEU A 93 1.45 -1.71 9.35
N TRP A 94 2.65 -1.19 9.53
CA TRP A 94 3.75 -1.87 10.20
C TRP A 94 4.41 -0.96 11.22
N ASN A 95 4.78 -1.53 12.35
CA ASN A 95 5.63 -0.91 13.35
C ASN A 95 7.05 -1.46 13.17
N SER A 96 8.04 -0.58 13.10
CA SER A 96 9.44 -0.97 13.16
C SER A 96 9.79 -1.43 14.59
N ARG A 97 10.94 -2.08 14.74
CA ARG A 97 11.46 -2.44 16.07
C ARG A 97 11.78 -1.23 16.97
N PHE A 98 11.82 -0.03 16.38
CA PHE A 98 12.11 1.23 17.06
C PHE A 98 10.84 2.08 17.30
N GLY A 99 9.65 1.56 16.97
CA GLY A 99 8.40 2.28 17.17
C GLY A 99 7.99 3.18 15.99
N GLU A 100 8.72 3.13 14.87
CA GLU A 100 8.39 3.95 13.69
C GLU A 100 7.24 3.31 12.92
N LEU A 101 6.28 4.13 12.53
CA LEU A 101 5.11 3.69 11.78
C LEU A 101 5.37 3.73 10.27
N HIS A 102 5.01 2.66 9.59
CA HIS A 102 5.11 2.55 8.15
C HIS A 102 3.83 2.03 7.53
N CYS A 103 3.59 2.43 6.29
CA CYS A 103 2.60 1.81 5.42
C CYS A 103 3.28 1.05 4.29
N LEU A 104 2.59 0.03 3.77
CA LEU A 104 3.02 -0.66 2.57
C LEU A 104 2.73 0.19 1.33
N TYR A 105 3.60 0.13 0.35
CA TYR A 105 3.33 0.60 -0.99
C TYR A 105 3.94 -0.33 -2.04
N ILE A 106 3.41 -0.26 -3.26
CA ILE A 106 4.04 -0.85 -4.43
C ILE A 106 4.40 0.24 -5.44
N TYR A 107 5.45 0.02 -6.20
CA TYR A 107 5.91 0.92 -7.23
C TYR A 107 6.51 0.13 -8.38
N HIS A 108 6.52 0.72 -9.56
CA HIS A 108 7.17 0.17 -10.73
C HIS A 108 8.51 0.88 -10.96
N ASP A 109 9.51 0.10 -11.35
CA ASP A 109 10.79 0.57 -11.90
C ASP A 109 11.10 -0.27 -13.14
N VAL A 110 11.98 -1.27 -13.05
CA VAL A 110 12.12 -2.32 -14.09
C VAL A 110 11.00 -3.37 -13.98
N LYS A 111 10.43 -3.52 -12.79
CA LYS A 111 9.31 -4.41 -12.47
C LYS A 111 8.55 -3.87 -11.27
N TRP A 112 7.44 -4.50 -10.92
CA TRP A 112 6.71 -4.16 -9.70
C TRP A 112 7.44 -4.62 -8.44
N HIS A 113 7.59 -3.69 -7.49
CA HIS A 113 8.22 -3.88 -6.19
C HIS A 113 7.27 -3.55 -5.06
N MET A 114 7.47 -4.19 -3.92
CA MET A 114 6.76 -3.91 -2.67
C MET A 114 7.77 -3.39 -1.64
N SER A 115 7.42 -2.31 -0.95
CA SER A 115 8.28 -1.67 0.05
C SER A 115 7.45 -1.00 1.15
N LEU A 116 8.14 -0.46 2.16
CA LEU A 116 7.55 0.25 3.28
C LEU A 116 7.90 1.74 3.21
N TYR A 117 6.92 2.59 3.46
CA TYR A 117 7.07 4.05 3.49
C TYR A 117 6.79 4.57 4.88
N TRP A 118 7.60 5.54 5.34
CA TRP A 118 7.48 6.12 6.67
C TRP A 118 6.24 6.99 6.75
N LEU A 119 5.43 6.83 7.80
CA LEU A 119 4.24 7.67 8.00
C LEU A 119 4.60 9.09 8.47
N SER A 120 5.83 9.31 8.95
CA SER A 120 6.36 10.64 9.25
C SER A 120 6.82 11.40 8.01
N TYR A 121 6.82 10.77 6.83
CA TYR A 121 7.18 11.43 5.57
C TYR A 121 5.92 11.95 4.85
N ASP A 122 6.15 12.89 3.96
CA ASP A 122 5.13 13.50 3.13
C ASP A 122 4.81 12.65 1.90
N PHE A 123 3.53 12.65 1.52
CA PHE A 123 3.04 11.96 0.32
C PHE A 123 2.69 13.00 -0.74
N HIS A 124 3.18 12.79 -1.96
CA HIS A 124 3.07 13.76 -3.05
C HIS A 124 2.12 13.28 -4.16
N HIS A 125 1.96 14.10 -5.19
CA HIS A 125 1.10 13.81 -6.35
C HIS A 125 1.48 12.60 -7.19
N ASN A 126 2.54 11.85 -6.88
CA ASN A 126 2.80 10.54 -7.49
C ASN A 126 2.30 9.36 -6.63
N CYS A 127 1.72 9.62 -5.46
CA CYS A 127 1.14 8.60 -4.60
C CYS A 127 -0.36 8.43 -4.87
N ARG A 128 -0.83 7.19 -4.92
CA ARG A 128 -2.24 6.84 -5.23
C ARG A 128 -2.78 5.79 -4.28
N PHE A 129 -4.09 5.83 -4.04
CA PHE A 129 -4.80 4.70 -3.45
C PHE A 129 -5.39 3.83 -4.55
N LEU A 130 -5.65 2.58 -4.18
CA LEU A 130 -6.63 1.76 -4.89
C LEU A 130 -7.99 2.02 -4.28
N VAL A 131 -9.02 2.13 -5.12
CA VAL A 131 -10.42 2.09 -4.71
C VAL A 131 -11.18 1.15 -5.64
N VAL A 132 -12.25 0.53 -5.13
CA VAL A 132 -13.08 -0.38 -5.93
C VAL A 132 -14.04 0.45 -6.78
N ASN A 133 -14.11 0.13 -8.07
CA ASN A 133 -15.09 0.68 -9.01
C ASN A 133 -16.36 -0.18 -9.06
#